data_AF-A0A7C3M3V4-F1
#
_entry.id   AF-A0A7C3M3V4-F1
#
_cell.length_a   1.000
_cell.length_b   1.000
_cell.length_c   1.000
_cell.angle_alpha   90.00
_cell.angle_beta   90.00
_cell.angle_gamma   90.00
#
_symmetry.space_group_name_H-M   'P 1'
#
loop_
_entity.id
_entity.type
_entity.pdbx_description
1 polymer ?
#
loop_
_entity_poly.entity_id
_entity_poly.type
_entity_poly.pdbx_seq_one_letter_code
_entity_poly.pdbx_strand_id
1 'polypeptide(L)'
;MDYGDFPYFVINVHSTSSLNILPRGDVGADLIARLVAENLKCKALISTVTKNEFFGINFNRFPPSINDAKEMFKLRMKKNYERLYELSKHFAFAAFDKKDYFQRKRIYDLFWRIAKRMKNKKLLFIFPHTQSSILKNLPSIMDITFYQTLEKEIAKKIIQKANKKFKKELQKLSKEYLEYTLFSTRFHYANVIRIKYGKFDPKLFKEETKEFFEKCLTRAKELNEKAFKLLYRKNSLKNLLKATELVFKRPQITFEKNFTGLYSLAPQKFLKGEKMMQTEVSTFLSECYPDLAAKIICFIAKNVEKHF
;
A
#
# COMPACT_ATOMS: atom_id res chain seq x y z
N MET A 1 4.88 16.25 -12.69
CA MET A 1 3.73 17.12 -12.99
C MET A 1 3.83 18.34 -12.09
N ASP A 2 3.43 19.52 -12.59
CA ASP A 2 3.49 20.78 -11.86
C ASP A 2 2.12 21.46 -11.89
N TYR A 3 1.52 21.64 -10.73
CA TYR A 3 0.23 22.32 -10.55
C TYR A 3 0.35 23.54 -9.63
N GLY A 4 1.57 23.93 -9.25
CA GLY A 4 1.86 25.04 -8.34
C GLY A 4 2.91 24.71 -7.27
N ASP A 5 3.23 25.71 -6.45
CA ASP A 5 4.32 25.69 -5.46
C ASP A 5 3.83 25.66 -4.00
N PHE A 6 2.61 25.20 -3.74
CA PHE A 6 2.10 25.01 -2.37
C PHE A 6 2.97 24.01 -1.57
N PRO A 7 2.92 24.04 -0.21
CA PRO A 7 3.86 23.32 0.66
C PRO A 7 3.58 21.80 0.74
N TYR A 8 3.26 21.18 -0.39
CA TYR A 8 2.99 19.77 -0.55
C TYR A 8 3.81 19.21 -1.70
N PHE A 9 4.21 17.96 -1.60
CA PHE A 9 4.79 17.25 -2.74
C PHE A 9 4.31 15.80 -2.75
N VAL A 10 3.60 15.44 -3.81
CA VAL A 10 3.01 14.12 -3.93
C VAL A 10 4.00 13.19 -4.63
N ILE A 11 4.33 12.06 -4.01
CA ILE A 11 5.20 11.04 -4.58
C ILE A 11 4.42 9.73 -4.64
N ASN A 12 4.18 9.23 -5.84
CA ASN A 12 3.74 7.86 -6.02
C ASN A 12 4.88 6.99 -6.56
N VAL A 13 5.29 6.01 -5.75
CA VAL A 13 6.43 5.13 -6.03
C VAL A 13 6.04 3.86 -6.81
N HIS A 14 4.74 3.59 -7.00
CA HIS A 14 4.22 2.28 -7.42
C HIS A 14 3.10 2.34 -8.48
N SER A 15 3.03 3.35 -9.36
CA SER A 15 1.80 3.63 -10.11
C SER A 15 1.38 2.61 -11.16
N THR A 16 2.27 1.73 -11.60
CA THR A 16 1.94 0.84 -12.71
C THR A 16 1.09 -0.35 -12.25
N SER A 17 0.20 -0.82 -13.12
CA SER A 17 -0.33 -2.18 -13.06
C SER A 17 0.84 -3.16 -13.07
N SER A 18 1.09 -3.80 -11.93
CA SER A 18 2.20 -4.74 -11.80
C SER A 18 2.01 -5.91 -12.76
N LEU A 19 3.05 -6.26 -13.55
CA LEU A 19 3.18 -7.54 -14.27
C LEU A 19 3.21 -8.76 -13.34
N ASN A 20 2.85 -8.58 -12.07
CA ASN A 20 2.85 -9.60 -11.05
C ASN A 20 1.48 -10.28 -11.05
N ILE A 21 1.48 -11.61 -11.10
CA ILE A 21 0.25 -12.42 -11.04
C ILE A 21 -0.47 -12.14 -9.70
N LEU A 22 0.27 -11.73 -8.65
CA LEU A 22 -0.17 -11.55 -7.26
C LEU A 22 0.50 -10.34 -6.58
N PRO A 23 -0.19 -9.59 -5.68
CA PRO A 23 -1.54 -9.03 -5.81
C PRO A 23 -1.57 -7.87 -6.84
N ARG A 24 -2.79 -7.48 -7.27
CA ARG A 24 -3.05 -6.21 -7.98
C ARG A 24 -2.23 -5.13 -7.26
N GLY A 25 -1.26 -4.52 -7.94
CA GLY A 25 -0.33 -3.53 -7.38
C GLY A 25 -1.04 -2.28 -6.83
N ASP A 26 -0.38 -1.12 -6.86
CA ASP A 26 -0.98 0.11 -6.33
C ASP A 26 -1.96 0.73 -7.37
N VAL A 27 -2.96 -0.06 -7.78
CA VAL A 27 -3.91 0.30 -8.85
C VAL A 27 -4.67 1.56 -8.43
N GLY A 28 -4.67 2.55 -9.33
CA GLY A 28 -5.33 3.84 -9.13
C GLY A 28 -4.55 4.82 -8.25
N ALA A 29 -3.39 4.43 -7.69
CA ALA A 29 -2.61 5.30 -6.82
C ALA A 29 -1.93 6.46 -7.57
N ASP A 30 -1.58 6.28 -8.86
CA ASP A 30 -1.21 7.39 -9.75
C ASP A 30 -2.34 8.39 -9.91
N LEU A 31 -3.54 7.90 -10.23
CA LEU A 31 -4.68 8.77 -10.46
C LEU A 31 -5.00 9.56 -9.20
N ILE A 32 -4.99 8.91 -8.03
CA ILE A 32 -5.11 9.59 -6.74
C ILE A 32 -3.98 10.60 -6.56
N ALA A 33 -2.72 10.24 -6.83
CA ALA A 33 -1.59 11.15 -6.69
C ALA A 33 -1.73 12.41 -7.56
N ARG A 34 -2.16 12.24 -8.82
CA ARG A 34 -2.47 13.33 -9.74
C ARG A 34 -3.57 14.22 -9.17
N LEU A 35 -4.69 13.64 -8.76
CA LEU A 35 -5.85 14.38 -8.23
C LEU A 35 -5.53 15.11 -6.91
N VAL A 36 -4.71 14.50 -6.04
CA VAL A 36 -4.25 15.15 -4.81
C VAL A 36 -3.37 16.36 -5.16
N ALA A 37 -2.43 16.21 -6.09
CA ALA A 37 -1.55 17.31 -6.48
C ALA A 37 -2.33 18.46 -7.15
N GLU A 38 -3.31 18.13 -7.98
CA GLU A 38 -4.20 19.11 -8.62
C GLU A 38 -5.06 19.88 -7.62
N ASN A 39 -5.60 19.18 -6.60
CA ASN A 39 -6.44 19.78 -5.55
C ASN A 39 -5.65 20.58 -4.51
N LEU A 40 -4.36 20.24 -4.32
CA LEU A 40 -3.45 20.97 -3.44
C LEU A 40 -2.62 22.02 -4.18
N LYS A 41 -2.76 22.12 -5.52
CA LYS A 41 -1.97 23.03 -6.38
C LYS A 41 -0.47 22.89 -6.13
N CYS A 42 -0.01 21.63 -6.18
CA CYS A 42 1.36 21.28 -5.88
C CYS A 42 1.97 20.34 -6.92
N LYS A 43 3.27 20.06 -6.78
CA LYS A 43 3.99 19.18 -7.71
C LYS A 43 3.79 17.70 -7.35
N ALA A 44 3.84 16.85 -8.38
CA ALA A 44 3.80 15.40 -8.24
C ALA A 44 4.93 14.70 -9.00
N LEU A 45 5.52 13.70 -8.35
CA LEU A 45 6.43 12.73 -8.94
C LEU A 45 5.77 11.34 -8.92
N ILE A 46 5.43 10.84 -10.11
CA ILE A 46 4.73 9.56 -10.28
C ILE A 46 5.66 8.63 -11.08
N SER A 47 6.00 7.47 -10.50
CA SER A 47 6.87 6.48 -11.13
C SER A 47 6.14 5.65 -12.18
N THR A 48 6.50 5.78 -13.45
CA THR A 48 5.99 4.92 -14.53
C THR A 48 6.67 3.55 -14.63
N VAL A 49 7.60 3.23 -13.72
CA VAL A 49 8.32 1.95 -13.68
C VAL A 49 7.62 0.98 -12.73
N THR A 50 7.52 -0.29 -13.14
CA THR A 50 6.85 -1.30 -12.32
C THR A 50 7.60 -1.64 -11.04
N LYS A 51 6.85 -1.85 -9.94
CA LYS A 51 7.44 -2.19 -8.63
C LYS A 51 7.98 -3.62 -8.54
N ASN A 52 7.70 -4.47 -9.55
CA ASN A 52 8.23 -5.84 -9.58
C ASN A 52 9.75 -5.80 -9.75
N GLU A 53 10.49 -6.34 -8.79
CA GLU A 53 11.95 -6.26 -8.74
C GLU A 53 12.66 -6.89 -9.95
N PHE A 54 12.02 -7.83 -10.66
CA PHE A 54 12.59 -8.48 -11.84
C PHE A 54 12.36 -7.68 -13.12
N PHE A 55 11.21 -7.02 -13.24
CA PHE A 55 10.83 -6.27 -14.45
C PHE A 55 10.99 -4.75 -14.29
N GLY A 56 11.22 -4.27 -13.07
CA GLY A 56 11.34 -2.85 -12.77
C GLY A 56 12.06 -2.59 -11.44
N ILE A 57 11.55 -1.62 -10.68
CA ILE A 57 12.22 -1.05 -9.52
C ILE A 57 11.18 -0.74 -8.45
N ASN A 58 11.32 -1.37 -7.28
CA ASN A 58 10.59 -0.99 -6.08
C ASN A 58 11.29 0.20 -5.40
N PHE A 59 10.88 1.42 -5.74
CA PHE A 59 11.49 2.62 -5.15
C PHE A 59 11.30 2.73 -3.64
N ASN A 60 10.41 1.94 -3.02
CA ASN A 60 10.20 1.92 -1.56
C ASN A 60 11.23 1.04 -0.79
N ARG A 61 12.24 0.50 -1.48
CA ARG A 61 13.29 -0.39 -0.94
C ARG A 61 14.68 0.15 -1.23
N PHE A 62 15.72 -0.39 -0.60
CA PHE A 62 17.11 0.03 -0.83
C PHE A 62 17.65 -0.51 -2.16
N PRO A 63 18.57 0.21 -2.83
CA PRO A 63 19.23 -0.36 -3.98
C PRO A 63 20.14 -1.51 -3.51
N PRO A 64 20.12 -2.68 -4.16
CA PRO A 64 21.01 -3.79 -3.83
C PRO A 64 22.48 -3.49 -4.20
N SER A 65 23.40 -4.28 -3.64
CA SER A 65 24.73 -4.43 -4.25
C SER A 65 24.63 -5.19 -5.58
N ILE A 66 25.66 -5.13 -6.41
CA ILE A 66 25.68 -5.88 -7.67
C ILE A 66 25.59 -7.40 -7.45
N ASN A 67 26.17 -7.89 -6.34
CA ASN A 67 26.15 -9.31 -5.99
C ASN A 67 24.75 -9.73 -5.54
N ASP A 68 24.11 -8.97 -4.65
CA ASP A 68 22.74 -9.25 -4.19
C ASP A 68 21.74 -9.22 -5.35
N ALA A 69 21.87 -8.23 -6.26
CA ALA A 69 21.00 -8.11 -7.41
C ALA A 69 21.07 -9.33 -8.33
N LYS A 70 22.29 -9.85 -8.56
CA LYS A 70 22.52 -11.07 -9.36
C LYS A 70 22.11 -12.34 -8.61
N GLU A 71 22.25 -12.37 -7.28
CA GLU A 71 21.76 -13.46 -6.44
C GLU A 71 20.23 -13.57 -6.51
N MET A 72 19.50 -12.46 -6.35
CA MET A 72 18.05 -12.43 -6.48
C MET A 72 17.58 -12.99 -7.83
N PHE A 73 18.25 -12.60 -8.92
CA PHE A 73 17.96 -13.14 -10.26
C PHE A 73 18.19 -14.65 -10.34
N LYS A 74 19.33 -15.14 -9.81
CA LYS A 74 19.63 -16.58 -9.75
C LYS A 74 18.62 -17.37 -8.91
N LEU A 75 18.21 -16.86 -7.75
CA LEU A 75 17.23 -17.51 -6.87
C LEU A 75 15.87 -17.66 -7.56
N ARG A 76 15.45 -16.65 -8.33
CA ARG A 76 14.23 -16.71 -9.16
C ARG A 76 14.30 -17.83 -10.19
N MET A 77 15.42 -17.92 -10.93
CA MET A 77 15.61 -18.98 -11.93
C MET A 77 15.64 -20.38 -11.31
N LYS A 78 16.21 -20.51 -10.10
CA LYS A 78 16.23 -21.75 -9.32
C LYS A 78 14.92 -22.04 -8.58
N LYS A 79 13.90 -21.18 -8.69
CA LYS A 79 12.62 -21.28 -7.96
C LYS A 79 12.78 -21.36 -6.43
N ASN A 80 13.86 -20.80 -5.87
CA ASN A 80 14.04 -20.68 -4.42
C ASN A 80 13.35 -19.41 -3.91
N TYR A 81 12.04 -19.52 -3.68
CA TYR A 81 11.19 -18.37 -3.37
C TYR A 81 11.29 -17.88 -1.92
N GLU A 82 11.70 -18.74 -0.99
CA GLU A 82 11.85 -18.37 0.42
C GLU A 82 12.99 -17.37 0.60
N ARG A 83 14.20 -17.73 0.16
CA ARG A 83 15.35 -16.82 0.25
C ARG A 83 15.16 -15.57 -0.62
N LEU A 84 14.53 -15.73 -1.78
CA LEU A 84 14.21 -14.59 -2.63
C LEU A 84 13.26 -13.61 -1.91
N TYR A 85 12.23 -14.13 -1.23
CA TYR A 85 11.28 -13.31 -0.49
C TYR A 85 11.97 -12.47 0.60
N GLU A 86 12.93 -13.04 1.32
CA GLU A 86 13.75 -12.31 2.30
C GLU A 86 14.50 -11.14 1.65
N LEU A 87 15.18 -11.37 0.53
CA LEU A 87 15.92 -10.31 -0.18
C LEU A 87 14.97 -9.23 -0.73
N SER A 88 13.82 -9.62 -1.29
CA SER A 88 12.82 -8.69 -1.82
C SER A 88 12.16 -7.80 -0.74
N LYS A 89 12.23 -8.19 0.55
CA LYS A 89 11.83 -7.30 1.66
C LYS A 89 12.76 -6.10 1.81
N HIS A 90 14.01 -6.20 1.37
CA HIS A 90 15.03 -5.17 1.58
C HIS A 90 15.42 -4.42 0.29
N PHE A 91 15.47 -5.13 -0.84
CA PHE A 91 16.07 -4.62 -2.06
C PHE A 91 15.07 -4.23 -3.15
N ALA A 92 15.45 -3.22 -3.93
CA ALA A 92 14.60 -2.56 -4.90
C ALA A 92 14.47 -3.28 -6.24
N PHE A 93 15.48 -4.03 -6.66
CA PHE A 93 15.49 -4.69 -7.97
C PHE A 93 16.44 -5.89 -7.98
N ALA A 94 16.23 -6.81 -8.90
CA ALA A 94 17.20 -7.83 -9.30
C ALA A 94 17.89 -7.40 -10.60
N ALA A 95 19.03 -8.01 -10.93
CA ALA A 95 19.73 -7.74 -12.19
C ALA A 95 20.31 -9.02 -12.78
N PHE A 96 20.18 -9.21 -14.09
CA PHE A 96 20.73 -10.40 -14.76
C PHE A 96 22.24 -10.28 -14.98
N ASP A 97 22.74 -9.07 -15.26
CA ASP A 97 24.15 -8.78 -15.47
C ASP A 97 24.57 -7.42 -14.90
N LYS A 98 25.82 -7.03 -15.16
CA LYS A 98 26.35 -5.74 -14.69
C LYS A 98 25.71 -4.54 -15.41
N LYS A 99 25.39 -4.67 -16.69
CA LYS A 99 24.83 -3.59 -17.50
C LYS A 99 23.41 -3.26 -17.03
N ASP A 100 22.58 -4.28 -16.83
CA ASP A 100 21.23 -4.17 -16.25
C ASP A 100 21.27 -3.54 -14.85
N TYR A 101 22.21 -3.97 -14.01
CA TYR A 101 22.41 -3.38 -12.68
C TYR A 101 22.63 -1.87 -12.75
N PHE A 102 23.59 -1.41 -13.56
CA PHE A 102 23.90 0.02 -13.65
C PHE A 102 22.76 0.82 -14.27
N GLN A 103 22.02 0.27 -15.23
CA GLN A 103 20.85 0.91 -15.81
C GLN A 103 19.75 1.11 -14.75
N ARG A 104 19.40 0.05 -14.01
CA ARG A 104 18.39 0.13 -12.93
C ARG A 104 18.83 1.05 -11.81
N LYS A 105 20.10 0.99 -11.41
CA LYS A 105 20.67 1.88 -10.39
C LYS A 105 20.59 3.34 -10.80
N ARG A 106 20.90 3.66 -12.08
CA ARG A 106 20.77 5.02 -12.62
C ARG A 106 19.33 5.54 -12.54
N ILE A 107 18.34 4.72 -12.90
CA ILE A 107 16.91 5.09 -12.81
C ILE A 107 16.50 5.30 -11.34
N TYR A 108 16.91 4.38 -10.45
CA TYR A 108 16.67 4.47 -9.01
C TYR A 108 17.21 5.79 -8.42
N ASP A 109 18.48 6.10 -8.72
CA ASP A 109 19.14 7.30 -8.21
C ASP A 109 18.54 8.58 -8.79
N LEU A 110 18.15 8.57 -10.07
CA LEU A 110 17.49 9.71 -10.70
C LEU A 110 16.17 10.03 -10.01
N PHE A 111 15.33 9.03 -9.73
CA PHE A 111 14.04 9.21 -9.05
C PHE A 111 14.22 9.89 -7.69
N TRP A 112 15.08 9.33 -6.84
CA TRP A 112 15.32 9.88 -5.50
C TRP A 112 16.06 11.20 -5.50
N ARG A 113 16.91 11.46 -6.51
CA ARG A 113 17.54 12.77 -6.71
C ARG A 113 16.51 13.84 -7.08
N ILE A 114 15.53 13.53 -7.92
CA ILE A 114 14.42 14.45 -8.22
C ILE A 114 13.64 14.73 -6.95
N ALA A 115 13.21 13.69 -6.21
CA ALA A 115 12.46 13.86 -4.97
C ALA A 115 13.21 14.74 -3.93
N LYS A 116 14.53 14.58 -3.80
CA LYS A 116 15.37 15.40 -2.92
C LYS A 116 15.47 16.85 -3.35
N ARG A 117 15.55 17.13 -4.65
CA ARG A 117 15.62 18.51 -5.17
C ARG A 117 14.35 19.30 -4.91
N MET A 118 13.23 18.61 -4.69
CA MET A 118 11.94 19.22 -4.38
C MET A 118 11.76 19.57 -2.90
N LYS A 119 12.73 19.23 -2.04
CA LYS A 119 12.69 19.54 -0.61
C LYS A 119 12.65 21.05 -0.36
N ASN A 120 11.74 21.48 0.51
CA ASN A 120 11.78 22.79 1.14
C ASN A 120 11.36 22.65 2.62
N LYS A 121 11.77 23.58 3.49
CA LYS A 121 11.61 23.47 4.95
C LYS A 121 10.16 23.34 5.45
N LYS A 122 9.16 23.63 4.62
CA LYS A 122 7.72 23.56 4.98
C LYS A 122 6.96 22.45 4.26
N LEU A 123 7.64 21.63 3.45
CA LEU A 123 7.00 20.67 2.57
C LEU A 123 6.45 19.45 3.34
N LEU A 124 5.19 19.11 3.11
CA LEU A 124 4.64 17.80 3.45
C LEU A 124 4.74 16.87 2.23
N PHE A 125 5.52 15.80 2.35
CA PHE A 125 5.56 14.74 1.35
C PHE A 125 4.37 13.80 1.54
N ILE A 126 3.60 13.57 0.47
CA ILE A 126 2.42 12.71 0.48
C ILE A 126 2.68 11.50 -0.40
N PHE A 127 2.47 10.30 0.14
CA PHE A 127 2.72 9.04 -0.54
C PHE A 127 1.42 8.21 -0.65
N PRO A 128 0.67 8.37 -1.75
CA PRO A 128 -0.49 7.54 -2.03
C PRO A 128 -0.07 6.13 -2.43
N HIS A 129 -0.58 5.15 -1.69
CA HIS A 129 -0.47 3.72 -1.91
C HIS A 129 -1.86 3.08 -1.96
N THR A 130 -1.91 1.82 -2.41
CA THR A 130 -3.15 1.05 -2.41
C THR A 130 -3.00 -0.24 -1.61
N GLN A 131 -3.97 -0.51 -0.74
CA GLN A 131 -4.15 -1.78 -0.06
C GLN A 131 -5.34 -2.54 -0.64
N SER A 132 -5.25 -3.87 -0.74
CA SER A 132 -6.37 -4.67 -1.24
C SER A 132 -7.62 -4.59 -0.33
N SER A 133 -8.81 -4.55 -0.91
CA SER A 133 -10.09 -4.60 -0.18
C SER A 133 -10.43 -6.04 0.21
N ILE A 134 -9.94 -6.49 1.36
CA ILE A 134 -10.08 -7.87 1.87
C ILE A 134 -10.07 -7.88 3.41
N LEU A 135 -10.48 -9.01 4.00
CA LEU A 135 -10.76 -9.16 5.44
C LEU A 135 -9.72 -8.52 6.35
N LYS A 136 -8.41 -8.79 6.14
CA LYS A 136 -7.34 -8.27 7.01
C LYS A 136 -7.35 -6.75 7.18
N ASN A 137 -7.90 -6.02 6.20
CA ASN A 137 -7.90 -4.57 6.18
C ASN A 137 -9.18 -3.95 6.77
N LEU A 138 -10.27 -4.72 6.93
CA LEU A 138 -11.53 -4.20 7.47
C LEU A 138 -11.37 -3.71 8.92
N PRO A 139 -12.02 -2.60 9.33
CA PRO A 139 -12.94 -1.77 8.56
C PRO A 139 -12.28 -0.59 7.83
N SER A 140 -10.94 -0.59 7.70
CA SER A 140 -10.22 0.48 7.01
C SER A 140 -10.60 0.54 5.54
N ILE A 141 -11.05 1.71 5.08
CA ILE A 141 -11.16 2.05 3.65
C ILE A 141 -9.96 2.89 3.18
N MET A 142 -9.25 3.50 4.12
CA MET A 142 -8.00 4.24 3.93
C MET A 142 -7.25 4.23 5.27
N ASP A 143 -6.02 3.74 5.30
CA ASP A 143 -5.17 3.75 6.50
C ASP A 143 -4.09 4.81 6.34
N ILE A 144 -3.86 5.60 7.39
CA ILE A 144 -2.97 6.75 7.34
C ILE A 144 -1.82 6.54 8.32
N THR A 145 -0.62 6.92 7.90
CA THR A 145 0.59 6.92 8.73
C THR A 145 1.31 8.24 8.56
N PHE A 146 1.87 8.78 9.66
CA PHE A 146 2.73 9.97 9.64
C PHE A 146 4.12 9.61 10.13
N TYR A 147 5.16 10.17 9.51
CA TYR A 147 6.53 9.94 9.95
C TYR A 147 7.08 11.12 10.74
N GLN A 148 7.75 10.79 11.85
CA GLN A 148 8.76 11.58 12.58
C GLN A 148 8.38 12.99 13.06
N THR A 149 7.18 13.52 12.79
CA THR A 149 6.88 14.93 13.09
C THR A 149 5.52 15.20 13.70
N LEU A 150 4.57 14.26 13.66
CA LEU A 150 3.23 14.46 14.21
C LEU A 150 2.98 13.54 15.39
N GLU A 151 2.63 14.10 16.54
CA GLU A 151 2.24 13.32 17.71
C GLU A 151 1.04 12.42 17.38
N LYS A 152 1.10 11.17 17.85
CA LYS A 152 0.06 10.16 17.57
C LYS A 152 -1.34 10.62 17.97
N GLU A 153 -1.46 11.36 19.07
CA GLU A 153 -2.76 11.89 19.52
C GLU A 153 -3.29 13.00 18.61
N ILE A 154 -2.42 13.84 18.06
CA ILE A 154 -2.81 14.83 17.04
C ILE A 154 -3.25 14.11 15.76
N ALA A 155 -2.49 13.11 15.31
CA ALA A 155 -2.86 12.29 14.15
C ALA A 155 -4.24 11.65 14.32
N LYS A 156 -4.49 10.99 15.46
CA LYS A 156 -5.80 10.40 15.78
C LYS A 156 -6.93 11.43 15.74
N LYS A 157 -6.72 12.64 16.31
CA LYS A 157 -7.71 13.73 16.27
C LYS A 157 -8.01 14.17 14.84
N ILE A 158 -7.01 14.28 13.97
CA ILE A 158 -7.20 14.62 12.55
C ILE A 158 -8.00 13.52 11.83
N ILE A 159 -7.68 12.25 12.07
CA ILE A 159 -8.41 11.12 11.48
C ILE A 159 -9.87 11.06 11.99
N GLN A 160 -10.12 11.37 13.26
CA GLN A 160 -11.48 11.50 13.78
C GLN A 160 -12.26 12.64 13.12
N LYS A 161 -11.62 13.81 12.92
CA LYS A 161 -12.23 14.93 12.16
C LYS A 161 -12.56 14.53 10.73
N ALA A 162 -11.65 13.80 10.05
CA ALA A 162 -11.89 13.30 8.71
C ALA A 162 -13.08 12.32 8.68
N ASN A 163 -13.11 11.34 9.58
CA ASN A 163 -14.25 10.42 9.70
C ASN A 163 -15.57 11.16 9.98
N LYS A 164 -15.57 12.21 10.81
CA LYS A 164 -16.77 13.04 11.05
C LYS A 164 -17.19 13.79 9.78
N LYS A 165 -16.23 14.39 9.06
CA LYS A 165 -16.47 15.17 7.84
C LYS A 165 -17.06 14.32 6.71
N PHE A 166 -16.54 13.12 6.50
CA PHE A 166 -16.93 12.22 5.40
C PHE A 166 -17.88 11.10 5.83
N LYS A 167 -18.48 11.18 7.03
CA LYS A 167 -19.31 10.11 7.60
C LYS A 167 -20.45 9.71 6.68
N LYS A 168 -21.18 10.69 6.13
CA LYS A 168 -22.37 10.43 5.30
C LYS A 168 -21.97 9.76 3.99
N GLU A 169 -20.91 10.26 3.35
CA GLU A 169 -20.36 9.71 2.11
C GLU A 169 -19.90 8.27 2.31
N LEU A 170 -19.06 8.01 3.32
CA LEU A 170 -18.56 6.66 3.60
C LEU A 170 -19.70 5.69 3.97
N GLN A 171 -20.72 6.15 4.70
CA GLN A 171 -21.88 5.33 5.02
C GLN A 171 -22.65 4.89 3.78
N LYS A 172 -22.84 5.78 2.80
CA LYS A 172 -23.51 5.44 1.53
C LYS A 172 -22.79 4.32 0.78
N LEU A 173 -21.46 4.28 0.86
CA LEU A 173 -20.64 3.27 0.20
C LEU A 173 -20.59 1.91 0.92
N SER A 174 -21.22 1.76 2.09
CA SER A 174 -21.02 0.55 2.92
C SER A 174 -21.40 -0.75 2.21
N LYS A 175 -22.54 -0.76 1.51
CA LYS A 175 -23.04 -1.97 0.82
C LYS A 175 -22.09 -2.35 -0.32
N GLU A 176 -21.77 -1.39 -1.19
CA GLU A 176 -20.85 -1.58 -2.31
C GLU A 176 -19.45 -1.97 -1.84
N TYR A 177 -18.96 -1.40 -0.73
CA TYR A 177 -17.67 -1.76 -0.19
C TYR A 177 -17.62 -3.21 0.29
N LEU A 178 -18.68 -3.70 0.94
CA LEU A 178 -18.78 -5.11 1.31
C LEU A 178 -18.80 -6.00 0.06
N GLU A 179 -19.65 -5.68 -0.92
CA GLU A 179 -19.74 -6.43 -2.18
C GLU A 179 -18.39 -6.48 -2.90
N TYR A 180 -17.69 -5.35 -3.00
CA TYR A 180 -16.35 -5.27 -3.57
C TYR A 180 -15.34 -6.09 -2.77
N THR A 181 -15.40 -6.04 -1.44
CA THR A 181 -14.49 -6.81 -0.57
C THR A 181 -14.70 -8.31 -0.74
N LEU A 182 -15.94 -8.77 -0.87
CA LEU A 182 -16.28 -10.17 -1.15
C LEU A 182 -15.83 -10.58 -2.55
N PHE A 183 -16.06 -9.73 -3.55
CA PHE A 183 -15.59 -9.91 -4.92
C PHE A 183 -14.07 -10.06 -4.96
N SER A 184 -13.34 -9.11 -4.38
CA SER A 184 -11.87 -9.11 -4.33
C SER A 184 -11.34 -10.34 -3.58
N THR A 185 -11.96 -10.72 -2.47
CA THR A 185 -11.60 -11.95 -1.74
C THR A 185 -11.79 -13.20 -2.60
N ARG A 186 -12.90 -13.30 -3.32
CA ARG A 186 -13.24 -14.47 -4.16
C ARG A 186 -12.41 -14.56 -5.43
N PHE A 187 -12.26 -13.45 -6.15
CA PHE A 187 -11.73 -13.46 -7.52
C PHE A 187 -10.29 -13.00 -7.62
N HIS A 188 -9.85 -12.11 -6.73
CA HIS A 188 -8.43 -11.79 -6.64
C HIS A 188 -7.78 -12.77 -5.69
N TYR A 189 -7.98 -12.64 -4.38
CA TYR A 189 -7.23 -13.44 -3.42
C TYR A 189 -7.39 -14.95 -3.62
N ALA A 190 -8.60 -15.50 -3.79
CA ALA A 190 -8.73 -16.95 -3.90
C ALA A 190 -8.25 -17.53 -5.24
N ASN A 191 -8.42 -16.79 -6.36
CA ASN A 191 -7.92 -17.26 -7.66
C ASN A 191 -6.40 -17.31 -7.68
N VAL A 192 -5.78 -16.30 -7.07
CA VAL A 192 -4.35 -16.21 -6.79
C VAL A 192 -3.85 -17.44 -6.02
N ILE A 193 -4.54 -17.80 -4.93
CA ILE A 193 -4.24 -19.01 -4.15
C ILE A 193 -4.39 -20.27 -5.01
N ARG A 194 -5.47 -20.36 -5.80
CA ARG A 194 -5.73 -21.50 -6.68
C ARG A 194 -4.63 -21.69 -7.73
N ILE A 195 -4.14 -20.61 -8.34
CA ILE A 195 -3.05 -20.67 -9.32
C ILE A 195 -1.75 -21.13 -8.65
N LYS A 196 -1.42 -20.62 -7.46
CA LYS A 196 -0.15 -20.93 -6.78
C LYS A 196 -0.15 -22.31 -6.09
N TYR A 197 -1.29 -22.75 -5.54
CA TYR A 197 -1.37 -23.92 -4.66
C TYR A 197 -2.41 -24.97 -5.11
N GLY A 198 -3.10 -24.76 -6.23
CA GLY A 198 -4.16 -25.64 -6.75
C GLY A 198 -5.49 -25.54 -5.99
N LYS A 199 -5.45 -25.29 -4.68
CA LYS A 199 -6.63 -25.19 -3.81
C LYS A 199 -6.45 -24.17 -2.70
N PHE A 200 -7.55 -23.70 -2.13
CA PHE A 200 -7.53 -22.90 -0.91
C PHE A 200 -7.32 -23.81 0.30
N ASP A 201 -6.06 -23.98 0.70
CA ASP A 201 -5.66 -24.75 1.87
C ASP A 201 -4.53 -24.02 2.61
N PRO A 202 -4.83 -23.31 3.72
CA PRO A 202 -3.82 -22.57 4.46
C PRO A 202 -2.62 -23.37 4.96
N LYS A 203 -2.71 -24.71 5.03
CA LYS A 203 -1.56 -25.55 5.37
C LYS A 203 -0.49 -25.55 4.27
N LEU A 204 -0.88 -25.24 3.03
CA LEU A 204 0.03 -25.15 1.88
C LEU A 204 0.65 -23.76 1.72
N PHE A 205 0.12 -22.75 2.42
CA PHE A 205 0.56 -21.37 2.24
C PHE A 205 1.99 -21.19 2.76
N LYS A 206 2.78 -20.46 1.99
CA LYS A 206 4.18 -20.14 2.29
C LYS A 206 4.42 -18.64 2.08
N GLU A 207 5.54 -18.16 2.63
CA GLU A 207 6.02 -16.77 2.48
C GLU A 207 4.91 -15.72 2.76
N GLU A 208 4.80 -14.71 1.89
CA GLU A 208 3.80 -13.63 1.96
C GLU A 208 2.35 -14.15 2.10
N THR A 209 2.02 -15.27 1.45
CA THR A 209 0.66 -15.81 1.50
C THR A 209 0.28 -16.28 2.91
N LYS A 210 1.25 -16.89 3.62
CA LYS A 210 1.04 -17.33 5.00
C LYS A 210 0.86 -16.12 5.93
N GLU A 211 1.78 -15.15 5.87
CA GLU A 211 1.69 -13.90 6.65
C GLU A 211 0.36 -13.17 6.39
N PHE A 212 -0.08 -13.16 5.13
CA PHE A 212 -1.33 -12.58 4.71
C PHE A 212 -2.53 -13.25 5.39
N PHE A 213 -2.60 -14.59 5.35
CA PHE A 213 -3.70 -15.33 5.95
C PHE A 213 -3.73 -15.21 7.48
N GLU A 214 -2.56 -15.19 8.12
CA GLU A 214 -2.44 -14.94 9.56
C GLU A 214 -3.00 -13.56 9.94
N LYS A 215 -2.74 -12.51 9.14
CA LYS A 215 -3.36 -11.19 9.35
C LYS A 215 -4.88 -11.24 9.21
N CYS A 216 -5.44 -12.06 8.33
CA CYS A 216 -6.89 -12.29 8.27
C CYS A 216 -7.42 -12.95 9.56
N LEU A 217 -6.73 -13.96 10.09
CA LEU A 217 -7.12 -14.61 11.35
C LEU A 217 -7.08 -13.62 12.52
N THR A 218 -6.01 -12.84 12.64
CA THR A 218 -5.87 -11.80 13.67
C THR A 218 -7.01 -10.80 13.57
N ARG A 219 -7.31 -10.29 12.37
CA ARG A 219 -8.40 -9.33 12.19
C ARG A 219 -9.77 -9.93 12.50
N ALA A 220 -10.01 -11.19 12.14
CA ALA A 220 -11.23 -11.89 12.52
C ALA A 220 -11.36 -12.03 14.04
N LYS A 221 -10.27 -12.38 14.74
CA LYS A 221 -10.23 -12.49 16.19
C LYS A 221 -10.54 -11.15 16.88
N GLU A 222 -9.96 -10.05 16.39
CA GLU A 222 -10.20 -8.70 16.90
C GLU A 222 -11.65 -8.24 16.75
N LEU A 223 -12.32 -8.61 15.66
CA LEU A 223 -13.61 -8.02 15.29
C LEU A 223 -14.82 -8.91 15.61
N ASN A 224 -14.68 -10.23 15.51
CA ASN A 224 -15.78 -11.17 15.69
C ASN A 224 -15.28 -12.60 16.00
N GLU A 225 -15.48 -13.08 17.23
CA GLU A 225 -15.05 -14.41 17.66
C GLU A 225 -15.64 -15.55 16.81
N LYS A 226 -16.89 -15.43 16.34
CA LYS A 226 -17.52 -16.43 15.46
C LYS A 226 -16.80 -16.51 14.11
N ALA A 227 -16.41 -15.36 13.56
CA ALA A 227 -15.65 -15.30 12.31
C ALA A 227 -14.27 -15.95 12.47
N PHE A 228 -13.59 -15.71 13.60
CA PHE A 228 -12.31 -16.35 13.92
C PHE A 228 -12.45 -17.87 14.02
N LYS A 229 -13.40 -18.38 14.83
CA LYS A 229 -13.64 -19.82 14.97
C LYS A 229 -13.95 -20.48 13.61
N LEU A 230 -14.74 -19.81 12.78
CA LEU A 230 -15.10 -20.27 11.44
C LEU A 230 -13.86 -20.43 10.54
N LEU A 231 -13.01 -19.40 10.50
CA LEU A 231 -11.78 -19.39 9.70
C LEU A 231 -10.71 -20.35 10.21
N TYR A 232 -10.51 -20.38 11.51
CA TYR A 232 -9.44 -21.15 12.14
C TYR A 232 -9.72 -22.66 12.08
N ARG A 233 -10.97 -23.08 12.34
CA ARG A 233 -11.32 -24.51 12.42
C ARG A 233 -11.74 -25.11 11.09
N LYS A 234 -12.31 -24.31 10.18
CA LYS A 234 -12.85 -24.77 8.89
C LYS A 234 -12.34 -23.84 7.78
N ASN A 235 -11.07 -23.97 7.45
CA ASN A 235 -10.36 -23.05 6.56
C ASN A 235 -10.68 -23.25 5.06
N SER A 236 -11.87 -22.84 4.64
CA SER A 236 -12.30 -22.83 3.23
C SER A 236 -12.53 -21.42 2.70
N LEU A 237 -12.52 -21.26 1.37
CA LEU A 237 -12.90 -19.98 0.74
C LEU A 237 -14.31 -19.53 1.15
N LYS A 238 -15.29 -20.46 1.17
CA LYS A 238 -16.66 -20.17 1.62
C LYS A 238 -16.68 -19.57 3.03
N ASN A 239 -15.87 -20.13 3.93
CA ASN A 239 -15.77 -19.66 5.30
C ASN A 239 -14.99 -18.35 5.43
N LEU A 240 -14.03 -18.07 4.55
CA LEU A 240 -13.38 -16.76 4.46
C LEU A 240 -14.35 -15.66 4.02
N LEU A 241 -15.19 -15.94 3.02
CA LEU A 241 -16.24 -15.00 2.59
C LEU A 241 -17.24 -14.75 3.71
N LYS A 242 -17.76 -15.80 4.34
CA LYS A 242 -18.70 -15.67 5.46
C LYS A 242 -18.08 -14.95 6.67
N ALA A 243 -16.81 -15.21 6.97
CA ALA A 243 -16.09 -14.49 8.01
C ALA A 243 -15.94 -13.01 7.67
N THR A 244 -15.71 -12.67 6.39
CA THR A 244 -15.64 -11.29 5.91
C THR A 244 -16.96 -10.55 6.17
N GLU A 245 -18.10 -11.17 5.88
CA GLU A 245 -19.43 -10.61 6.19
C GLU A 245 -19.61 -10.39 7.70
N LEU A 246 -19.24 -11.38 8.52
CA LEU A 246 -19.39 -11.33 9.97
C LEU A 246 -18.53 -10.25 10.65
N VAL A 247 -17.36 -9.94 10.09
CA VAL A 247 -16.47 -8.90 10.64
C VAL A 247 -16.75 -7.53 10.02
N PHE A 248 -17.53 -7.47 8.94
CA PHE A 248 -17.76 -6.23 8.24
C PHE A 248 -18.44 -5.21 9.16
N LYS A 249 -17.85 -4.04 9.20
CA LYS A 249 -18.38 -2.85 9.87
C LYS A 249 -18.34 -1.70 8.86
N ARG A 250 -19.04 -0.62 9.17
CA ARG A 250 -19.04 0.59 8.34
C ARG A 250 -17.59 1.01 7.99
N PRO A 251 -17.30 1.34 6.73
CA PRO A 251 -15.97 1.76 6.32
C PRO A 251 -15.54 3.02 7.08
N GLN A 252 -14.28 3.07 7.45
CA GLN A 252 -13.70 4.22 8.16
C GLN A 252 -12.25 4.47 7.73
N ILE A 253 -11.82 5.72 7.89
CA ILE A 253 -10.41 6.09 7.75
C ILE A 253 -9.73 5.70 9.07
N THR A 254 -8.60 5.00 9.01
CA THR A 254 -7.86 4.55 10.20
C THR A 254 -6.48 5.18 10.28
N PHE A 255 -5.90 5.14 11.48
CA PHE A 255 -4.53 5.56 11.76
C PHE A 255 -3.72 4.33 12.18
N GLU A 256 -2.67 4.01 11.42
CA GLU A 256 -1.73 2.91 11.66
C GLU A 256 -2.37 1.56 12.02
N LYS A 257 -3.53 1.23 11.44
CA LYS A 257 -4.29 0.02 11.80
C LYS A 257 -3.75 -1.23 11.10
N ASN A 258 -3.36 -1.08 9.84
CA ASN A 258 -2.87 -2.18 8.99
C ASN A 258 -1.41 -1.94 8.58
N PHE A 259 -0.98 -0.69 8.59
CA PHE A 259 0.34 -0.26 8.12
C PHE A 259 0.95 0.77 9.06
N THR A 260 2.21 0.57 9.45
CA THR A 260 2.92 1.41 10.43
C THR A 260 4.08 2.19 9.81
N GLY A 261 4.20 2.21 8.49
CA GLY A 261 5.25 2.95 7.79
C GLY A 261 6.67 2.37 7.91
N LEU A 262 6.90 1.42 8.82
CA LEU A 262 8.23 0.85 9.09
C LEU A 262 8.89 0.26 7.84
N TYR A 263 8.09 -0.23 6.88
CA TYR A 263 8.57 -0.88 5.67
C TYR A 263 8.93 0.09 4.52
N SER A 264 8.80 1.40 4.72
CA SER A 264 9.15 2.40 3.70
C SER A 264 10.60 2.85 3.84
N LEU A 265 11.52 1.93 3.55
CA LEU A 265 12.96 2.06 3.82
C LEU A 265 13.60 3.23 3.08
N ALA A 266 13.32 3.35 1.78
CA ALA A 266 13.92 4.39 0.94
C ALA A 266 13.40 5.80 1.25
N PRO A 267 12.07 6.04 1.38
CA PRO A 267 11.57 7.33 1.86
C PRO A 267 12.22 7.77 3.18
N GLN A 268 12.30 6.87 4.17
CA GLN A 268 12.92 7.18 5.47
C GLN A 268 14.40 7.56 5.36
N LYS A 269 15.16 6.97 4.42
CA LYS A 269 16.57 7.31 4.19
C LYS A 269 16.73 8.61 3.41
N PHE A 270 16.00 8.79 2.31
CA PHE A 270 16.21 9.91 1.39
C PHE A 270 15.50 11.19 1.81
N LEU A 271 14.41 11.05 2.57
CA LEU A 271 13.61 12.13 3.14
C LEU A 271 13.71 12.12 4.67
N LYS A 272 14.85 11.68 5.22
CA LYS A 272 15.12 11.73 6.66
C LYS A 272 14.91 13.17 7.18
N GLY A 273 14.14 13.32 8.25
CA GLY A 273 13.81 14.61 8.86
C GLY A 273 12.71 15.41 8.17
N GLU A 274 12.19 14.93 7.04
CA GLU A 274 11.06 15.57 6.35
C GLU A 274 9.72 15.13 6.94
N LYS A 275 8.71 16.00 6.82
CA LYS A 275 7.33 15.70 7.17
C LYS A 275 6.75 14.79 6.08
N MET A 276 6.31 13.58 6.44
CA MET A 276 5.75 12.63 5.48
C MET A 276 4.41 12.07 5.96
N MET A 277 3.46 11.95 5.03
CA MET A 277 2.19 11.26 5.18
C MET A 277 2.12 10.12 4.17
N GLN A 278 1.89 8.90 4.65
CA GLN A 278 1.58 7.73 3.83
C GLN A 278 0.10 7.39 3.94
N THR A 279 -0.49 7.02 2.81
CA THR A 279 -1.91 6.66 2.74
C THR A 279 -2.06 5.33 2.02
N GLU A 280 -2.61 4.33 2.68
CA GLU A 280 -2.96 3.05 2.10
C GLU A 280 -4.44 3.07 1.75
N VAL A 281 -4.77 3.43 0.51
CA VAL A 281 -6.15 3.54 0.04
C VAL A 281 -6.68 2.16 -0.34
N SER A 282 -7.88 1.77 0.07
CA SER A 282 -8.44 0.48 -0.37
C SER A 282 -8.60 0.44 -1.89
N THR A 283 -8.37 -0.72 -2.53
CA THR A 283 -8.58 -0.92 -3.98
C THR A 283 -9.98 -0.49 -4.44
N PHE A 284 -11.00 -0.73 -3.61
CA PHE A 284 -12.37 -0.22 -3.86
C PHE A 284 -12.39 1.29 -4.03
N LEU A 285 -11.79 2.03 -3.09
CA LEU A 285 -11.81 3.49 -3.14
C LEU A 285 -10.90 4.03 -4.24
N SER A 286 -9.77 3.37 -4.54
CA SER A 286 -8.87 3.82 -5.61
C SER A 286 -9.39 3.56 -7.01
N GLU A 287 -10.10 2.45 -7.24
CA GLU A 287 -10.63 2.06 -8.55
C GLU A 287 -12.00 2.67 -8.81
N CYS A 288 -12.89 2.71 -7.82
CA CYS A 288 -14.28 3.14 -8.01
C CYS A 288 -14.53 4.60 -7.61
N TYR A 289 -13.74 5.15 -6.67
CA TYR A 289 -14.00 6.46 -6.08
C TYR A 289 -12.72 7.32 -5.89
N PRO A 290 -11.84 7.44 -6.91
CA PRO A 290 -10.54 8.10 -6.77
C PRO A 290 -10.65 9.58 -6.35
N ASP A 291 -11.69 10.29 -6.79
CA ASP A 291 -11.95 11.68 -6.37
C ASP A 291 -12.25 11.81 -4.88
N LEU A 292 -13.01 10.85 -4.31
CA LEU A 292 -13.29 10.83 -2.88
C LEU A 292 -12.02 10.50 -2.09
N ALA A 293 -11.21 9.56 -2.57
CA ALA A 293 -9.90 9.28 -1.98
C ALA A 293 -9.04 10.55 -1.94
N ALA A 294 -8.91 11.25 -3.08
CA ALA A 294 -8.13 12.47 -3.17
C ALA A 294 -8.68 13.57 -2.24
N LYS A 295 -10.00 13.76 -2.16
CA LYS A 295 -10.64 14.73 -1.24
C LYS A 295 -10.32 14.44 0.22
N ILE A 296 -10.36 13.17 0.64
CA ILE A 296 -10.01 12.76 2.01
C ILE A 296 -8.53 13.06 2.29
N ILE A 297 -7.62 12.68 1.39
CA ILE A 297 -6.19 12.91 1.54
C ILE A 297 -5.89 14.41 1.64
N CYS A 298 -6.47 15.23 0.76
CA CYS A 298 -6.31 16.68 0.79
C CYS A 298 -6.83 17.30 2.09
N PHE A 299 -7.99 16.82 2.58
CA PHE A 299 -8.54 17.28 3.86
C PHE A 299 -7.58 16.97 5.02
N ILE A 300 -7.02 15.76 5.05
CA ILE A 300 -6.08 15.36 6.10
C ILE A 300 -4.81 16.20 6.00
N ALA A 301 -4.21 16.33 4.80
CA ALA A 301 -3.00 17.11 4.56
C ALA A 301 -3.14 18.57 5.05
N LYS A 302 -4.26 19.23 4.72
CA LYS A 302 -4.56 20.60 5.16
C LYS A 302 -4.77 20.74 6.66
N ASN A 303 -5.23 19.69 7.34
CA ASN A 303 -5.36 19.72 8.80
C ASN A 303 -4.01 19.44 9.48
N VAL A 304 -3.15 18.65 8.85
CA VAL A 304 -1.79 18.35 9.31
C VAL A 304 -0.89 19.58 9.19
N GLU A 305 -1.01 20.34 8.10
CA GLU A 305 -0.29 21.62 7.90
C GLU A 305 -0.44 22.61 9.06
N LYS A 306 -1.59 22.61 9.76
CA LYS A 306 -1.86 23.52 10.88
C LYS A 306 -1.06 23.20 12.15
N HIS A 307 -0.36 22.07 12.18
CA HIS A 307 0.41 21.59 13.33
C HIS A 307 1.91 21.62 13.06
N PHE A 308 2.33 22.33 12.01
CA PHE A 308 3.63 22.25 11.36
C PHE A 308 4.20 23.63 11.09
#